data_AF-A0A137QJD5-F1
#
_entry.id   AF-A0A137QJD5-F1
#
_cell.length_a   1.000
_cell.length_b   1.000
_cell.length_c   1.000
_cell.angle_alpha   90.00
_cell.angle_beta   90.00
_cell.angle_gamma   90.00
#
_symmetry.space_group_name_H-M   'P 1'
#
loop_
_entity.id
_entity.type
_entity.pdbx_description
1 polymer ?
#
loop_
_entity_poly.entity_id
_entity_poly.type
_entity_poly.pdbx_seq_one_letter_code
_entity_poly.pdbx_strand_id
1 'polypeptide(L)'
;MSSTSSSSASSSGCVTPSSRATSPSSERAESATWPNNYVYAAVNPTPEFLSAVFDKHAGSKGEHILGVIFSNDDAVLTIEGVLWNTEELMGVTYSTSSSPLTSRVLSSVCSQISSSNLDSQARQQLTLTLASLRSILCLPFNAGKATLYIVERPKFVFTPLSHSTGFRVSNSTTSSKREQDPLPGNIPTLEEWVELWAAWDMVTLQMIPHEMLHQKPIDLRHKCLFYIGHIPTFLDMLLHKSIGGGATEPAYFWKIFERGIDPHVDDPDHCHNHSEVPEKDEDWPTLEAIMAFRDGVRQRLRNLYRDLETGKRELTRNIARTLVMTHEHEGWHIETLLYMLLQRAGTGTRPPFGFTHPPWHILSSQWSQTTPPSTSTVTIGPSTITLGHDDSEALDKLPSHIHDIHNHIFGWDNESPARTVQVKQFRAEWRPVTNGEFEMFMLEGKGKNVISMPKSWVQDEDGEYKVRTMFGPVPLDVAREWSVLTSYDDLTYYAKCKGGRLPTEPELRLFLDMYDIGYEGGANIGFRHWHPTPATAGCENSGKGSNGGIWEWTSTLLDGHDGLAPTDLFTGYSTDFFDTKHQVVLGASYATIPRLAGRRTVRNFYQHNYPYPWVGARVVYDV
;
A
#
# COMPACT_ATOMS: atom_id res chain seq x y z
N MET A 1 5.16 82.58 -7.64
CA MET A 1 6.63 82.51 -7.53
C MET A 1 6.93 81.31 -6.64
N SER A 2 7.15 80.14 -7.25
CA SER A 2 8.49 79.51 -7.46
C SER A 2 9.09 79.05 -6.13
N SER A 3 9.43 77.79 -5.87
CA SER A 3 10.28 76.83 -6.63
C SER A 3 10.23 75.46 -5.91
N THR A 4 9.95 74.31 -6.54
CA THR A 4 10.89 73.29 -7.13
C THR A 4 12.00 72.81 -6.17
N SER A 5 12.39 71.54 -5.99
CA SER A 5 12.28 70.29 -6.78
C SER A 5 12.93 69.09 -6.03
N SER A 6 12.44 67.86 -6.27
CA SER A 6 13.19 66.58 -6.54
C SER A 6 12.21 65.38 -6.50
N SER A 7 11.71 64.85 -7.63
CA SER A 7 12.21 63.73 -8.49
C SER A 7 12.54 62.44 -7.71
N SER A 8 11.69 61.41 -7.61
CA SER A 8 11.20 60.42 -8.61
C SER A 8 12.19 59.29 -8.96
N ALA A 9 11.88 58.06 -8.55
CA ALA A 9 12.17 56.82 -9.29
C ALA A 9 11.13 55.75 -8.94
N SER A 10 10.64 55.08 -9.98
CA SER A 10 9.48 54.20 -10.11
C SER A 10 9.69 52.76 -9.64
N SER A 11 8.68 52.17 -8.98
CA SER A 11 8.50 50.70 -8.95
C SER A 11 7.25 50.33 -9.77
N SER A 12 7.52 49.67 -10.90
CA SER A 12 6.54 49.01 -11.76
C SER A 12 5.99 47.76 -11.07
N GLY A 13 4.68 47.56 -11.18
CA GLY A 13 3.92 46.53 -10.48
C GLY A 13 4.30 45.09 -10.80
N CYS A 14 4.20 44.26 -9.75
CA CYS A 14 4.08 42.81 -9.86
C CYS A 14 2.65 42.44 -9.45
N VAL A 15 1.86 42.01 -10.44
CA VAL A 15 0.51 41.48 -10.25
C VAL A 15 0.66 40.05 -9.75
N THR A 16 0.37 39.81 -8.48
CA THR A 16 0.19 38.45 -7.94
C THR A 16 -1.15 37.90 -8.44
N PRO A 17 -1.19 36.73 -9.12
CA PRO A 17 -2.46 36.08 -9.41
C PRO A 17 -2.99 35.44 -8.12
N SER A 18 -4.14 35.92 -7.65
CA SER A 18 -4.96 35.23 -6.67
C SER A 18 -5.56 33.99 -7.32
N SER A 19 -4.92 32.83 -7.16
CA SER A 19 -5.51 31.53 -7.49
C SER A 19 -6.22 31.01 -6.24
N ARG A 20 -7.44 31.49 -6.02
CA ARG A 20 -8.39 30.89 -5.08
C ARG A 20 -8.68 29.47 -5.59
N ALA A 21 -8.01 28.47 -5.01
CA ALA A 21 -8.41 27.08 -5.17
C ALA A 21 -9.76 26.92 -4.46
N THR A 22 -10.85 27.04 -5.22
CA THR A 22 -12.18 26.68 -4.72
C THR A 22 -12.20 25.18 -4.55
N SER A 23 -12.20 24.72 -3.30
CA SER A 23 -12.64 23.37 -2.94
C SER A 23 -13.99 23.12 -3.63
N PRO A 24 -14.21 21.96 -4.28
CA PRO A 24 -15.54 21.61 -4.76
C PRO A 24 -16.49 21.64 -3.56
N SER A 25 -17.67 22.24 -3.72
CA SER A 25 -18.71 22.18 -2.70
C SER A 25 -19.01 20.71 -2.35
N SER A 26 -19.09 20.39 -1.06
CA SER A 26 -19.37 19.04 -0.54
C SER A 26 -20.61 18.41 -1.18
N GLU A 27 -21.62 19.21 -1.53
CA GLU A 27 -22.85 18.77 -2.21
C GLU A 27 -22.60 18.14 -3.60
N ARG A 28 -21.54 18.53 -4.32
CA ARG A 28 -21.21 17.96 -5.64
C ARG A 28 -20.45 16.63 -5.55
N ALA A 29 -19.82 16.35 -4.40
CA ALA A 29 -19.12 15.10 -4.15
C ALA A 29 -20.07 13.98 -3.69
N GLU A 30 -21.13 14.33 -2.93
CA GLU A 30 -22.11 13.35 -2.47
C GLU A 30 -23.00 12.80 -3.60
N SER A 31 -23.31 13.60 -4.62
CA SER A 31 -24.12 13.12 -5.77
C SER A 31 -23.39 12.09 -6.64
N ALA A 32 -22.05 12.12 -6.67
CA ALA A 32 -21.21 11.27 -7.53
C ALA A 32 -20.91 9.87 -6.95
N THR A 33 -21.43 9.55 -5.76
CA THR A 33 -21.11 8.29 -5.06
C THR A 33 -22.08 7.16 -5.41
N TRP A 34 -23.26 7.47 -5.96
CA TRP A 34 -24.32 6.50 -6.14
C TRP A 34 -24.46 6.06 -7.59
N PRO A 35 -24.40 4.75 -7.89
CA PRO A 35 -24.53 4.28 -9.25
C PRO A 35 -25.97 4.42 -9.72
N ASN A 36 -26.14 4.71 -11.01
CA ASN A 36 -27.46 4.72 -11.64
C ASN A 36 -28.01 3.31 -11.87
N ASN A 37 -27.13 2.30 -11.92
CA ASN A 37 -27.47 0.91 -12.20
C ASN A 37 -27.05 0.01 -11.04
N TYR A 38 -27.91 -0.97 -10.75
CA TYR A 38 -27.67 -2.01 -9.77
C TYR A 38 -27.89 -3.36 -10.43
N VAL A 39 -26.99 -4.29 -10.13
CA VAL A 39 -27.04 -5.67 -10.58
C VAL A 39 -27.15 -6.57 -9.37
N TYR A 40 -28.14 -7.44 -9.39
CA TYR A 40 -28.18 -8.61 -8.52
C TYR A 40 -27.37 -9.72 -9.17
N ALA A 41 -26.21 -10.00 -8.61
CA ALA A 41 -25.37 -11.09 -9.07
C ALA A 41 -25.92 -12.42 -8.54
N ALA A 42 -25.90 -13.46 -9.38
CA ALA A 42 -26.18 -14.83 -8.96
C ALA A 42 -25.26 -15.23 -7.79
N VAL A 43 -25.60 -16.30 -7.07
CA VAL A 43 -24.77 -16.81 -5.97
C VAL A 43 -23.39 -17.21 -6.50
N ASN A 44 -22.32 -16.63 -5.93
CA ASN A 44 -20.91 -16.86 -6.31
C ASN A 44 -20.64 -16.66 -7.82
N PRO A 45 -20.78 -15.43 -8.34
CA PRO A 45 -20.51 -15.15 -9.74
C PRO A 45 -19.02 -15.39 -10.08
N THR A 46 -18.71 -15.78 -11.32
CA THR A 46 -17.31 -15.89 -11.75
C THR A 46 -16.72 -14.49 -11.99
N PRO A 47 -15.39 -14.32 -11.86
CA PRO A 47 -14.73 -13.04 -12.15
C PRO A 47 -14.99 -12.53 -13.58
N GLU A 48 -14.99 -13.41 -14.57
CA GLU A 48 -15.22 -13.05 -15.98
C GLU A 48 -16.64 -12.53 -16.20
N PHE A 49 -17.63 -13.18 -15.57
CA PHE A 49 -19.02 -12.73 -15.59
C PHE A 49 -19.16 -11.34 -14.96
N LEU A 50 -18.56 -11.11 -13.77
CA LEU A 50 -18.62 -9.80 -13.12
C LEU A 50 -17.95 -8.72 -13.97
N SER A 51 -16.81 -9.02 -14.59
CA SER A 51 -16.15 -8.07 -15.48
C SER A 51 -17.05 -7.71 -16.67
N ALA A 52 -17.66 -8.70 -17.32
CA ALA A 52 -18.55 -8.47 -18.47
C ALA A 52 -19.84 -7.72 -18.07
N VAL A 53 -20.40 -8.02 -16.90
CA VAL A 53 -21.54 -7.28 -16.33
C VAL A 53 -21.17 -5.83 -16.09
N PHE A 54 -19.99 -5.58 -15.52
CA PHE A 54 -19.51 -4.23 -15.28
C PHE A 54 -19.38 -3.46 -16.60
N ASP A 55 -18.75 -4.05 -17.62
CA ASP A 55 -18.56 -3.40 -18.93
C ASP A 55 -19.89 -3.08 -19.63
N LYS A 56 -20.94 -3.87 -19.36
CA LYS A 56 -22.27 -3.68 -19.93
C LYS A 56 -23.09 -2.61 -19.20
N HIS A 57 -22.95 -2.48 -17.87
CA HIS A 57 -23.88 -1.71 -17.03
C HIS A 57 -23.27 -0.51 -16.30
N ALA A 58 -21.94 -0.43 -16.18
CA ALA A 58 -21.31 0.76 -15.61
C ALA A 58 -21.61 1.98 -16.49
N GLY A 59 -21.91 3.13 -15.87
CA GLY A 59 -22.32 4.34 -16.58
C GLY A 59 -21.24 4.86 -17.54
N SER A 60 -21.67 5.39 -18.70
CA SER A 60 -20.75 5.87 -19.76
C SER A 60 -20.33 7.35 -19.63
N LYS A 61 -20.85 8.10 -18.63
CA LYS A 61 -20.59 9.54 -18.42
C LYS A 61 -20.07 9.81 -17.02
N GLY A 62 -18.75 9.85 -16.85
CA GLY A 62 -18.08 10.33 -15.62
C GLY A 62 -18.21 9.44 -14.37
N GLU A 63 -19.25 8.62 -14.29
CA GLU A 63 -19.57 7.72 -13.18
C GLU A 63 -19.35 6.27 -13.62
N HIS A 64 -18.08 5.85 -13.64
CA HIS A 64 -17.67 4.48 -13.95
C HIS A 64 -17.81 3.56 -12.73
N ILE A 65 -19.01 3.58 -12.13
CA ILE A 65 -19.38 2.82 -10.93
C ILE A 65 -20.62 1.96 -11.16
N LEU A 66 -20.72 0.85 -10.42
CA LEU A 66 -21.84 -0.09 -10.48
C LEU A 66 -22.22 -0.56 -9.07
N GLY A 67 -23.51 -0.71 -8.78
CA GLY A 67 -23.97 -1.40 -7.58
C GLY A 67 -24.06 -2.90 -7.83
N VAL A 68 -23.31 -3.72 -7.12
CA VAL A 68 -23.34 -5.18 -7.23
C VAL A 68 -23.84 -5.77 -5.92
N ILE A 69 -24.96 -6.47 -5.98
CA ILE A 69 -25.60 -7.11 -4.82
C ILE A 69 -25.29 -8.58 -4.86
N PHE A 70 -24.64 -9.08 -3.83
CA PHE A 70 -24.42 -10.50 -3.58
C PHE A 70 -25.43 -11.00 -2.57
N SER A 71 -26.09 -12.10 -2.89
CA SER A 71 -26.89 -12.83 -1.90
C SER A 71 -25.98 -13.47 -0.86
N ASN A 72 -26.36 -13.41 0.42
CA ASN A 72 -25.67 -14.18 1.46
C ASN A 72 -26.19 -15.65 1.51
N ASP A 73 -27.39 -15.91 0.97
CA ASP A 73 -28.04 -17.23 0.90
C ASP A 73 -28.51 -17.56 -0.54
N ASP A 74 -28.87 -18.82 -0.83
CA ASP A 74 -29.41 -19.27 -2.14
C ASP A 74 -30.83 -18.76 -2.47
N ALA A 75 -31.43 -17.93 -1.61
CA ALA A 75 -32.77 -17.40 -1.82
C ALA A 75 -32.78 -16.25 -2.84
N VAL A 76 -33.70 -16.32 -3.82
CA VAL A 76 -33.99 -15.21 -4.73
C VAL A 76 -34.46 -14.01 -3.92
N LEU A 77 -33.71 -12.91 -3.97
CA LEU A 77 -34.03 -11.68 -3.26
C LEU A 77 -35.17 -10.94 -3.97
N THR A 78 -36.38 -11.08 -3.46
CA THR A 78 -37.50 -10.19 -3.80
C THR A 78 -37.43 -8.92 -2.96
N ILE A 79 -37.28 -7.77 -3.64
CA ILE A 79 -37.24 -6.46 -2.99
C ILE A 79 -38.52 -5.71 -3.37
N GLU A 80 -39.36 -5.42 -2.36
CA GLU A 80 -40.62 -4.71 -2.59
C GLU A 80 -40.38 -3.33 -3.22
N GLY A 81 -41.10 -3.00 -4.29
CA GLY A 81 -41.05 -1.68 -4.93
C GLY A 81 -39.83 -1.42 -5.81
N VAL A 82 -39.00 -2.43 -6.08
CA VAL A 82 -37.90 -2.35 -7.06
C VAL A 82 -38.29 -3.14 -8.30
N LEU A 83 -38.28 -2.49 -9.46
CA LEU A 83 -38.47 -3.18 -10.73
C LEU A 83 -37.13 -3.80 -11.15
N TRP A 84 -37.11 -5.12 -11.24
CA TRP A 84 -35.96 -5.91 -11.69
C TRP A 84 -36.22 -6.41 -13.11
N ASN A 85 -35.32 -6.07 -14.03
CA ASN A 85 -35.32 -6.64 -15.38
C ASN A 85 -34.43 -7.87 -15.40
N THR A 86 -34.89 -8.94 -16.03
CA THR A 86 -34.08 -10.16 -16.20
C THR A 86 -33.29 -10.07 -17.49
N GLU A 87 -32.00 -10.36 -17.42
CA GLU A 87 -31.08 -10.38 -18.55
C GLU A 87 -30.21 -11.64 -18.53
N GLU A 88 -29.57 -11.95 -19.66
CA GLU A 88 -28.63 -13.05 -19.80
C GLU A 88 -27.29 -12.54 -20.37
N LEU A 89 -26.18 -13.01 -19.80
CA LEU A 89 -24.82 -12.72 -20.27
C LEU A 89 -23.93 -13.92 -19.94
N MET A 90 -23.13 -14.37 -20.92
CA MET A 90 -22.25 -15.55 -20.77
C MET A 90 -22.98 -16.82 -20.28
N GLY A 91 -24.26 -16.98 -20.64
CA GLY A 91 -25.10 -18.12 -20.19
C GLY A 91 -25.55 -18.04 -18.73
N VAL A 92 -25.36 -16.90 -18.06
CA VAL A 92 -25.82 -16.64 -16.70
C VAL A 92 -26.97 -15.64 -16.74
N THR A 93 -28.11 -16.00 -16.14
CA THR A 93 -29.26 -15.11 -15.94
C THR A 93 -29.04 -14.26 -14.69
N TYR A 94 -29.25 -12.94 -14.80
CA TYR A 94 -29.09 -11.98 -13.70
C TYR A 94 -30.16 -10.88 -13.77
N SER A 95 -30.29 -10.09 -12.71
CA SER A 95 -31.29 -9.03 -12.63
C SER A 95 -30.66 -7.64 -12.54
N THR A 96 -31.26 -6.67 -13.24
CA THR A 96 -30.81 -5.27 -13.29
C THR A 96 -31.91 -4.31 -12.84
N SER A 97 -31.52 -3.19 -12.22
CA SER A 97 -32.43 -2.11 -11.86
C SER A 97 -31.74 -0.75 -11.97
N SER A 98 -32.49 0.27 -12.41
CA SER A 98 -31.99 1.65 -12.64
C SER A 98 -32.73 2.73 -11.82
N SER A 99 -33.56 2.31 -10.86
CA SER A 99 -34.36 3.19 -9.99
C SER A 99 -33.56 3.53 -8.72
N PRO A 100 -33.70 4.72 -8.08
CA PRO A 100 -32.80 5.14 -7.01
C PRO A 100 -33.02 4.31 -5.74
N LEU A 101 -32.38 3.15 -5.70
CA LEU A 101 -32.16 2.32 -4.52
C LEU A 101 -31.45 3.14 -3.43
N THR A 102 -30.78 4.22 -3.79
CA THR A 102 -30.08 5.18 -2.93
C THR A 102 -30.83 5.53 -1.64
N SER A 103 -32.10 5.94 -1.70
CA SER A 103 -32.84 6.36 -0.50
C SER A 103 -33.13 5.22 0.48
N ARG A 104 -33.29 3.98 -0.02
CA ARG A 104 -33.50 2.76 0.78
C ARG A 104 -32.20 2.09 1.23
N VAL A 105 -31.13 2.23 0.44
CA VAL A 105 -29.78 1.82 0.79
C VAL A 105 -29.27 2.70 1.94
N LEU A 106 -29.51 4.02 1.86
CA LEU A 106 -29.16 4.99 2.90
C LEU A 106 -29.84 4.70 4.25
N SER A 107 -31.09 4.20 4.27
CA SER A 107 -31.73 3.80 5.53
C SER A 107 -31.13 2.54 6.16
N SER A 108 -30.26 1.83 5.44
CA SER A 108 -29.54 0.63 5.92
C SER A 108 -28.06 0.89 6.23
N VAL A 109 -27.51 2.08 5.92
CA VAL A 109 -26.11 2.45 6.20
C VAL A 109 -25.78 2.39 7.70
N CYS A 110 -26.79 2.57 8.56
CA CYS A 110 -26.66 2.46 10.01
C CYS A 110 -26.87 1.04 10.56
N SER A 111 -27.00 0.02 9.71
CA SER A 111 -27.16 -1.36 10.17
C SER A 111 -25.81 -2.08 10.24
N GLN A 112 -25.63 -2.92 11.26
CA GLN A 112 -24.40 -3.69 11.44
C GLN A 112 -24.28 -4.77 10.36
N ILE A 113 -23.10 -4.89 9.77
CA ILE A 113 -22.73 -6.09 9.02
C ILE A 113 -22.50 -7.20 10.05
N SER A 114 -23.27 -8.29 9.97
CA SER A 114 -23.05 -9.44 10.84
C SER A 114 -21.67 -10.06 10.57
N SER A 115 -20.92 -10.24 11.64
CA SER A 115 -19.66 -11.00 11.74
C SER A 115 -19.74 -12.42 11.17
N SER A 116 -20.93 -13.03 11.17
CA SER A 116 -21.16 -14.36 10.58
C SER A 116 -20.89 -14.43 9.07
N ASN A 117 -20.73 -13.27 8.41
CA ASN A 117 -20.50 -13.15 6.97
C ASN A 117 -19.05 -12.80 6.59
N LEU A 118 -18.07 -12.81 7.51
CA LEU A 118 -16.70 -12.39 7.17
C LEU A 118 -16.06 -13.27 6.07
N ASP A 119 -16.24 -14.58 6.12
CA ASP A 119 -15.70 -15.50 5.10
C ASP A 119 -16.42 -15.38 3.75
N SER A 120 -17.71 -15.03 3.73
CA SER A 120 -18.42 -14.74 2.48
C SER A 120 -17.96 -13.40 1.90
N GLN A 121 -17.74 -12.38 2.74
CA GLN A 121 -17.22 -11.09 2.30
C GLN A 121 -15.79 -11.16 1.76
N ALA A 122 -14.90 -11.93 2.40
CA ALA A 122 -13.54 -12.14 1.89
C ALA A 122 -13.59 -12.78 0.49
N ARG A 123 -14.41 -13.82 0.30
CA ARG A 123 -14.63 -14.44 -1.02
C ARG A 123 -15.21 -13.48 -2.05
N GLN A 124 -16.23 -12.70 -1.68
CA GLN A 124 -16.85 -11.71 -2.57
C GLN A 124 -15.83 -10.64 -3.01
N GLN A 125 -15.04 -10.11 -2.06
CA GLN A 125 -13.97 -9.15 -2.37
C GLN A 125 -12.91 -9.77 -3.27
N LEU A 126 -12.51 -11.02 -3.03
CA LEU A 126 -11.57 -11.75 -3.88
C LEU A 126 -12.10 -11.87 -5.31
N THR A 127 -13.36 -12.27 -5.49
CA THR A 127 -13.99 -12.34 -6.82
C THR A 127 -14.03 -10.97 -7.50
N LEU A 128 -14.32 -9.90 -6.77
CA LEU A 128 -14.27 -8.52 -7.31
C LEU A 128 -12.86 -8.15 -7.78
N THR A 129 -11.83 -8.43 -6.97
CA THR A 129 -10.43 -8.17 -7.34
C THR A 129 -10.04 -8.94 -8.61
N LEU A 130 -10.40 -10.23 -8.70
CA LEU A 130 -10.13 -11.05 -9.88
C LEU A 130 -10.89 -10.58 -11.13
N ALA A 131 -12.02 -9.88 -10.98
CA ALA A 131 -12.74 -9.23 -12.07
C ALA A 131 -12.13 -7.86 -12.48
N SER A 132 -10.97 -7.52 -11.90
CA SER A 132 -10.33 -6.20 -11.99
C SER A 132 -11.26 -5.07 -11.53
N LEU A 133 -12.04 -5.32 -10.46
CA LEU A 133 -12.93 -4.36 -9.82
C LEU A 133 -12.48 -4.06 -8.39
N ARG A 134 -12.76 -2.84 -7.93
CA ARG A 134 -12.49 -2.37 -6.56
C ARG A 134 -13.79 -1.96 -5.89
N SER A 135 -13.96 -2.37 -4.64
CA SER A 135 -15.06 -1.90 -3.79
C SER A 135 -14.75 -0.51 -3.22
N ILE A 136 -15.65 0.44 -3.43
CA ILE A 136 -15.65 1.78 -2.80
C ILE A 136 -16.44 1.74 -1.48
N LEU A 137 -17.59 1.06 -1.49
CA LEU A 137 -18.48 0.89 -0.34
C LEU A 137 -18.94 -0.57 -0.27
N CYS A 138 -19.11 -1.06 0.96
CA CYS A 138 -19.68 -2.37 1.25
C CYS A 138 -20.76 -2.20 2.31
N LEU A 139 -22.02 -2.38 1.95
CA LEU A 139 -23.17 -2.12 2.82
C LEU A 139 -23.99 -3.39 3.03
N PRO A 140 -24.49 -3.64 4.25
CA PRO A 140 -25.51 -4.66 4.45
C PRO A 140 -26.77 -4.27 3.68
N PHE A 141 -27.42 -5.25 3.08
CA PHE A 141 -28.56 -5.02 2.20
C PHE A 141 -29.69 -5.99 2.52
N ASN A 142 -30.93 -5.51 2.39
CA ASN A 142 -32.15 -6.26 2.69
C ASN A 142 -32.12 -6.93 4.08
N ALA A 143 -31.96 -6.12 5.14
CA ALA A 143 -31.85 -6.58 6.53
C ALA A 143 -30.72 -7.60 6.77
N GLY A 144 -29.60 -7.48 6.05
CA GLY A 144 -28.41 -8.32 6.22
C GLY A 144 -28.45 -9.66 5.45
N LYS A 145 -29.50 -9.91 4.66
CA LYS A 145 -29.61 -11.10 3.79
C LYS A 145 -28.74 -11.03 2.54
N ALA A 146 -28.22 -9.84 2.24
CA ALA A 146 -27.37 -9.59 1.10
C ALA A 146 -26.31 -8.56 1.48
N THR A 147 -25.29 -8.47 0.63
CA THR A 147 -24.27 -7.43 0.70
C THR A 147 -24.27 -6.65 -0.61
N LEU A 148 -24.41 -5.33 -0.51
CA LEU A 148 -24.29 -4.40 -1.64
C LEU A 148 -22.87 -3.84 -1.67
N TYR A 149 -22.18 -4.05 -2.78
CA TYR A 149 -20.93 -3.38 -3.08
C TYR A 149 -21.18 -2.27 -4.09
N ILE A 150 -20.63 -1.09 -3.83
CA ILE A 150 -20.45 -0.08 -4.88
C ILE A 150 -19.05 -0.25 -5.41
N VAL A 151 -18.94 -0.61 -6.68
CA VAL A 151 -17.67 -1.01 -7.29
C VAL A 151 -17.29 -0.09 -8.44
N GLU A 152 -16.00 0.01 -8.70
CA GLU A 152 -15.42 0.68 -9.87
C GLU A 152 -14.38 -0.22 -10.54
N ARG A 153 -14.02 0.12 -11.78
CA ARG A 153 -12.85 -0.45 -12.45
C ARG A 153 -11.69 0.54 -12.35
N PRO A 154 -10.72 0.31 -11.44
CA PRO A 154 -9.58 1.21 -11.27
C PRO A 154 -8.58 1.09 -12.43
N LYS A 155 -7.56 1.96 -12.44
CA LYS A 155 -6.49 1.94 -13.46
C LYS A 155 -5.57 0.73 -13.38
N PHE A 156 -5.44 0.15 -12.19
CA PHE A 156 -4.72 -1.09 -11.94
C PHE A 156 -5.36 -1.80 -10.75
N VAL A 157 -5.21 -3.12 -10.70
CA VAL A 157 -5.53 -3.97 -9.56
C VAL A 157 -4.39 -4.98 -9.47
N PHE A 158 -3.83 -5.18 -8.28
CA PHE A 158 -2.84 -6.23 -8.09
C PHE A 158 -3.54 -7.57 -7.91
N THR A 159 -3.09 -8.57 -8.66
CA THR A 159 -3.64 -9.92 -8.56
C THR A 159 -3.29 -10.55 -7.18
N PRO A 160 -4.26 -11.20 -6.49
CA PRO A 160 -4.00 -11.96 -5.27
C PRO A 160 -2.95 -13.05 -5.47
N LEU A 161 -2.05 -13.23 -4.49
CA LEU A 161 -0.96 -14.20 -4.60
C LEU A 161 -1.47 -15.64 -4.70
N SER A 162 -2.59 -15.95 -4.04
CA SER A 162 -3.29 -17.23 -4.19
C SER A 162 -3.68 -17.58 -5.64
N HIS A 163 -3.71 -16.59 -6.54
CA HIS A 163 -4.04 -16.74 -7.96
C HIS A 163 -2.85 -16.37 -8.88
N SER A 164 -1.67 -16.07 -8.31
CA SER A 164 -0.42 -15.88 -9.04
C SER A 164 0.45 -17.14 -8.93
N THR A 165 0.91 -17.68 -10.07
CA THR A 165 1.72 -18.92 -10.11
C THR A 165 3.23 -18.66 -10.19
N GLY A 166 3.63 -17.38 -10.21
CA GLY A 166 4.99 -16.95 -10.51
C GLY A 166 5.42 -17.30 -11.95
N PHE A 167 6.48 -16.66 -12.43
CA PHE A 167 7.04 -16.97 -13.74
C PHE A 167 7.69 -18.36 -13.74
N ARG A 168 7.37 -19.16 -14.76
CA ARG A 168 7.93 -20.48 -15.02
C ARG A 168 8.26 -20.61 -16.50
N VAL A 169 9.40 -21.22 -16.83
CA VAL A 169 9.77 -21.52 -18.21
C VAL A 169 9.03 -22.78 -18.67
N SER A 170 8.23 -22.69 -19.73
CA SER A 170 7.30 -23.73 -20.21
C SER A 170 7.92 -25.04 -20.74
N ASN A 171 9.19 -25.33 -20.46
CA ASN A 171 9.90 -26.49 -21.04
C ASN A 171 9.92 -27.76 -20.16
N SER A 172 9.17 -27.83 -19.05
CA SER A 172 9.06 -29.11 -18.32
C SER A 172 8.00 -30.01 -18.97
N THR A 173 8.45 -31.05 -19.67
CA THR A 173 7.62 -32.11 -20.27
C THR A 173 6.98 -33.05 -19.25
N THR A 174 6.87 -32.67 -17.98
CA THR A 174 6.22 -33.49 -16.95
C THR A 174 4.73 -33.22 -16.91
N SER A 175 4.01 -33.94 -17.78
CA SER A 175 2.60 -34.22 -17.61
C SER A 175 2.38 -35.05 -16.34
N SER A 176 2.13 -34.40 -15.21
CA SER A 176 1.41 -35.04 -14.11
C SER A 176 0.57 -34.01 -13.38
N LYS A 177 -0.69 -33.91 -13.78
CA LYS A 177 -1.76 -33.47 -12.88
C LYS A 177 -1.77 -34.44 -11.69
N ARG A 178 -1.41 -33.97 -10.49
CA ARG A 178 -1.97 -34.45 -9.21
C ARG A 178 -1.54 -33.52 -8.06
N GLU A 179 -2.58 -32.91 -7.46
CA GLU A 179 -2.82 -32.75 -6.02
C GLU A 179 -1.73 -32.14 -5.13
N GLN A 180 -2.04 -30.94 -4.61
CA GLN A 180 -1.35 -30.21 -3.54
C GLN A 180 0.10 -29.80 -3.86
N ASP A 181 0.26 -28.92 -4.85
CA ASP A 181 1.56 -28.32 -5.14
C ASP A 181 2.01 -27.43 -3.95
N PRO A 182 3.25 -27.59 -3.45
CA PRO A 182 3.87 -26.62 -2.55
C PRO A 182 3.88 -25.22 -3.20
N LEU A 183 3.90 -24.17 -2.37
CA LEU A 183 3.75 -22.77 -2.79
C LEU A 183 4.54 -22.48 -4.07
N PRO A 184 3.92 -21.85 -5.09
CA PRO A 184 4.65 -21.44 -6.28
C PRO A 184 5.82 -20.53 -5.88
N GLY A 185 6.97 -20.70 -6.53
CA GLY A 185 8.09 -19.77 -6.39
C GLY A 185 7.65 -18.33 -6.68
N ASN A 186 8.39 -17.34 -6.17
CA ASN A 186 7.93 -15.94 -6.17
C ASN A 186 8.49 -15.06 -7.29
N ILE A 187 8.99 -15.65 -8.38
CA ILE A 187 9.49 -14.89 -9.53
C ILE A 187 8.31 -14.16 -10.20
N PRO A 188 8.36 -12.83 -10.39
CA PRO A 188 7.26 -12.10 -11.03
C PRO A 188 7.10 -12.47 -12.50
N THR A 189 5.87 -12.51 -13.02
CA THR A 189 5.58 -12.60 -14.46
C THR A 189 5.71 -11.23 -15.13
N LEU A 190 5.74 -11.22 -16.47
CA LEU A 190 5.76 -9.96 -17.20
C LEU A 190 4.45 -9.17 -17.04
N GLU A 191 3.32 -9.87 -16.87
CA GLU A 191 2.02 -9.26 -16.57
C GLU A 191 2.05 -8.51 -15.23
N GLU A 192 2.66 -9.10 -14.20
CA GLU A 192 2.81 -8.45 -12.89
C GLU A 192 3.71 -7.21 -12.97
N TRP A 193 4.76 -7.23 -13.81
CA TRP A 193 5.53 -6.03 -14.12
C TRP A 193 4.69 -4.95 -14.78
N VAL A 194 3.79 -5.31 -15.71
CA VAL A 194 2.89 -4.35 -16.37
C VAL A 194 1.91 -3.74 -15.36
N GLU A 195 1.38 -4.54 -14.43
CA GLU A 195 0.54 -4.04 -13.32
C GLU A 195 1.31 -3.07 -12.43
N LEU A 196 2.55 -3.43 -12.03
CA LEU A 196 3.40 -2.57 -11.22
C LEU A 196 3.75 -1.25 -11.93
N TRP A 197 4.07 -1.32 -13.22
CA TRP A 197 4.34 -0.14 -14.03
C TRP A 197 3.13 0.78 -14.18
N ALA A 198 1.91 0.22 -14.26
CA ALA A 198 0.69 1.01 -14.27
C ALA A 198 0.50 1.77 -12.94
N ALA A 199 0.80 1.14 -11.81
CA ALA A 199 0.79 1.79 -10.51
C ALA A 199 1.87 2.89 -10.41
N TRP A 200 3.12 2.57 -10.79
CA TRP A 200 4.23 3.52 -10.80
C TRP A 200 3.95 4.74 -11.68
N ASP A 201 3.48 4.53 -12.90
CA ASP A 201 3.22 5.60 -13.88
C ASP A 201 2.02 6.46 -13.43
N MET A 202 1.02 5.88 -12.78
CA MET A 202 -0.08 6.63 -12.20
C MET A 202 0.42 7.57 -11.09
N VAL A 203 1.22 7.04 -10.14
CA VAL A 203 1.78 7.86 -9.06
C VAL A 203 2.70 8.94 -9.62
N THR A 204 3.63 8.60 -10.51
CA THR A 204 4.68 9.53 -10.94
C THR A 204 4.26 10.51 -12.03
N LEU A 205 3.37 10.12 -12.94
CA LEU A 205 3.02 10.93 -14.11
C LEU A 205 1.61 11.54 -14.04
N GLN A 206 0.73 11.06 -13.15
CA GLN A 206 -0.62 11.60 -13.01
C GLN A 206 -0.80 12.36 -11.69
N MET A 207 -0.27 11.84 -10.58
CA MET A 207 -0.41 12.49 -9.26
C MET A 207 0.57 13.63 -9.03
N ILE A 208 1.76 13.59 -9.64
CA ILE A 208 2.79 14.64 -9.54
C ILE A 208 2.58 15.63 -10.68
N PRO A 209 2.14 16.87 -10.40
CA PRO A 209 2.09 17.89 -11.43
C PRO A 209 3.50 18.39 -11.78
N HIS A 210 3.68 18.97 -12.98
CA HIS A 210 4.99 19.36 -13.51
C HIS A 210 5.74 20.33 -12.58
N GLU A 211 5.02 21.28 -11.97
CA GLU A 211 5.55 22.24 -11.00
C GLU A 211 6.13 21.59 -9.73
N MET A 212 5.79 20.34 -9.41
CA MET A 212 6.29 19.61 -8.25
C MET A 212 7.52 18.75 -8.53
N LEU A 213 7.92 18.54 -9.78
CA LEU A 213 9.04 17.67 -10.13
C LEU A 213 10.34 18.05 -9.39
N HIS A 214 10.57 19.35 -9.24
CA HIS A 214 11.76 19.90 -8.58
C HIS A 214 11.58 20.22 -7.08
N GLN A 215 10.46 19.82 -6.49
CA GLN A 215 10.17 20.08 -5.09
C GLN A 215 10.57 18.88 -4.22
N LYS A 216 10.93 19.15 -2.96
CA LYS A 216 11.14 18.14 -1.91
C LYS A 216 9.95 18.20 -0.93
N PRO A 217 8.93 17.33 -1.07
CA PRO A 217 7.83 17.28 -0.10
C PRO A 217 8.28 16.95 1.34
N ILE A 218 9.41 16.26 1.48
CA ILE A 218 10.10 15.96 2.74
C ILE A 218 11.57 16.36 2.56
N ASP A 219 12.10 17.17 3.46
CA ASP A 219 13.48 17.71 3.33
C ASP A 219 14.57 16.63 3.40
N LEU A 220 14.29 15.52 4.09
CA LEU A 220 15.17 14.34 4.21
C LEU A 220 15.15 13.41 2.98
N ARG A 221 14.52 13.83 1.88
CA ARG A 221 14.33 13.02 0.67
C ARG A 221 14.70 13.82 -0.57
N HIS A 222 15.10 13.15 -1.65
CA HIS A 222 15.34 13.83 -2.93
C HIS A 222 14.07 14.45 -3.53
N LYS A 223 14.24 15.29 -4.56
CA LYS A 223 13.14 15.88 -5.33
C LYS A 223 12.31 14.80 -6.02
N CYS A 224 11.03 15.07 -6.29
CA CYS A 224 10.14 14.10 -6.95
C CYS A 224 10.72 13.51 -8.25
N LEU A 225 11.37 14.35 -9.08
CA LEU A 225 12.00 13.94 -10.35
C LEU A 225 13.05 12.84 -10.17
N PHE A 226 13.77 12.83 -9.05
CA PHE A 226 14.80 11.83 -8.76
C PHE A 226 14.26 10.40 -8.86
N TYR A 227 13.10 10.15 -8.24
CA TYR A 227 12.54 8.82 -8.16
C TYR A 227 12.14 8.27 -9.53
N ILE A 228 11.72 9.14 -10.45
CA ILE A 228 11.35 8.76 -11.82
C ILE A 228 12.56 8.19 -12.58
N GLY A 229 13.76 8.75 -12.35
CA GLY A 229 15.02 8.22 -12.91
C GLY A 229 15.64 7.09 -12.09
N HIS A 230 15.46 7.09 -10.78
CA HIS A 230 16.00 6.09 -9.86
C HIS A 230 15.51 4.67 -10.16
N ILE A 231 14.21 4.48 -10.32
CA ILE A 231 13.63 3.14 -10.54
C ILE A 231 14.15 2.44 -11.80
N PRO A 232 14.09 3.03 -12.99
CA PRO A 232 14.65 2.38 -14.16
C PRO A 232 16.18 2.23 -14.04
N THR A 233 16.88 3.13 -13.35
CA THR A 233 18.34 3.03 -13.15
C THR A 233 18.69 1.81 -12.32
N PHE A 234 17.99 1.62 -11.19
CA PHE A 234 18.16 0.46 -10.32
C PHE A 234 17.93 -0.85 -11.09
N LEU A 235 16.82 -0.94 -11.83
CA LEU A 235 16.53 -2.11 -12.66
C LEU A 235 17.64 -2.37 -13.71
N ASP A 236 18.07 -1.34 -14.44
CA ASP A 236 19.08 -1.47 -15.50
C ASP A 236 20.44 -1.95 -14.97
N MET A 237 20.87 -1.42 -13.82
CA MET A 237 22.11 -1.82 -13.15
C MET A 237 22.09 -3.27 -12.69
N LEU A 238 20.97 -3.71 -12.12
CA LEU A 238 20.79 -5.07 -11.60
C LEU A 238 20.65 -6.07 -12.76
N LEU A 239 20.00 -5.69 -13.86
CA LEU A 239 20.02 -6.44 -15.11
C LEU A 239 21.44 -6.54 -15.68
N HIS A 240 22.22 -5.46 -15.68
CA HIS A 240 23.63 -5.53 -16.10
C HIS A 240 24.44 -6.52 -15.26
N LYS A 241 24.34 -6.46 -13.93
CA LYS A 241 25.05 -7.36 -13.01
C LYS A 241 24.68 -8.83 -13.23
N SER A 242 23.42 -9.12 -13.57
CA SER A 242 22.92 -10.50 -13.70
C SER A 242 23.06 -11.11 -15.10
N ILE A 243 22.85 -10.34 -16.16
CA ILE A 243 22.81 -10.85 -17.54
C ILE A 243 23.83 -10.20 -18.48
N GLY A 244 24.65 -9.27 -17.99
CA GLY A 244 25.64 -8.51 -18.77
C GLY A 244 25.02 -7.43 -19.66
N GLY A 245 25.81 -6.89 -20.60
CA GLY A 245 25.44 -5.80 -21.52
C GLY A 245 25.92 -4.42 -21.06
N GLY A 246 25.68 -3.37 -21.84
CA GLY A 246 25.96 -1.98 -21.42
C GLY A 246 24.84 -1.38 -20.58
N ALA A 247 25.03 -0.15 -20.10
CA ALA A 247 23.94 0.68 -19.59
C ALA A 247 22.96 1.03 -20.73
N THR A 248 21.68 1.16 -20.41
CA THR A 248 20.73 1.80 -21.32
C THR A 248 21.11 3.29 -21.44
N GLU A 249 21.10 3.85 -22.65
CA GLU A 249 21.47 5.26 -22.83
C GLU A 249 20.37 6.21 -22.30
N PRO A 250 20.74 7.32 -21.65
CA PRO A 250 22.10 7.81 -21.47
C PRO A 250 22.82 7.17 -20.26
N ALA A 251 24.02 6.63 -20.47
CA ALA A 251 24.74 5.85 -19.44
C ALA A 251 25.06 6.63 -18.14
N TYR A 252 25.15 7.96 -18.20
CA TYR A 252 25.44 8.79 -17.02
C TYR A 252 24.30 8.80 -15.99
N PHE A 253 23.10 8.33 -16.35
CA PHE A 253 21.99 8.18 -15.40
C PHE A 253 22.33 7.24 -14.24
N TRP A 254 23.16 6.22 -14.48
CA TRP A 254 23.68 5.38 -13.39
C TRP A 254 24.37 6.23 -12.33
N LYS A 255 25.14 7.27 -12.67
CA LYS A 255 25.82 8.09 -11.67
C LYS A 255 24.84 8.87 -10.77
N ILE A 256 23.85 9.51 -11.39
CA ILE A 256 23.00 10.50 -10.69
C ILE A 256 21.74 9.89 -10.07
N PHE A 257 21.35 8.68 -10.47
CA PHE A 257 20.12 8.02 -10.02
C PHE A 257 20.34 6.67 -9.33
N GLU A 258 21.58 6.18 -9.19
CA GLU A 258 21.86 4.84 -8.62
C GLU A 258 21.33 4.66 -7.19
N ARG A 259 21.49 5.66 -6.33
CA ARG A 259 21.25 5.48 -4.89
C ARG A 259 20.58 6.69 -4.26
N GLY A 260 19.46 6.42 -3.57
CA GLY A 260 18.71 7.42 -2.81
C GLY A 260 19.45 7.92 -1.57
N ILE A 261 18.86 8.91 -0.90
CA ILE A 261 19.42 9.56 0.28
C ILE A 261 18.73 9.08 1.57
N ASP A 262 19.53 8.85 2.61
CA ASP A 262 19.05 8.60 3.96
C ASP A 262 19.93 9.34 5.00
N PRO A 263 19.61 10.62 5.29
CA PRO A 263 20.28 11.39 6.32
C PRO A 263 19.87 10.89 7.70
N HIS A 264 20.78 10.88 8.66
CA HIS A 264 20.43 10.64 10.05
C HIS A 264 19.54 11.78 10.56
N VAL A 265 18.39 11.43 11.13
CA VAL A 265 17.45 12.43 11.66
C VAL A 265 18.00 13.08 12.93
N ASP A 266 18.72 12.32 13.76
CA ASP A 266 19.38 12.84 14.98
C ASP A 266 20.67 13.61 14.70
N ASP A 267 21.30 13.38 13.55
CA ASP A 267 22.61 13.94 13.18
C ASP A 267 22.58 14.43 11.72
N PRO A 268 22.13 15.67 11.48
CA PRO A 268 22.00 16.21 10.13
C PRO A 268 23.31 16.28 9.33
N ASP A 269 24.47 16.20 10.00
CA ASP A 269 25.78 16.20 9.37
C ASP A 269 26.19 14.79 8.89
N HIS A 270 25.46 13.75 9.29
CA HIS A 270 25.69 12.38 8.87
C HIS A 270 24.62 11.90 7.89
N CYS A 271 25.07 11.36 6.76
CA CYS A 271 24.21 10.75 5.76
C CYS A 271 24.88 9.51 5.20
N HIS A 272 24.10 8.44 5.01
CA HIS A 272 24.55 7.27 4.27
C HIS A 272 24.99 7.64 2.86
N ASN A 273 25.88 6.83 2.27
CA ASN A 273 26.35 7.03 0.90
C ASN A 273 25.16 7.14 -0.08
N HIS A 274 25.21 8.11 -0.99
CA HIS A 274 24.15 8.39 -1.95
C HIS A 274 24.72 8.93 -3.27
N SER A 275 23.93 8.93 -4.34
CA SER A 275 24.37 9.48 -5.62
C SER A 275 24.69 10.98 -5.54
N GLU A 276 25.74 11.41 -6.23
CA GLU A 276 25.96 12.82 -6.52
C GLU A 276 24.87 13.30 -7.48
N VAL A 277 23.96 14.16 -7.01
CA VAL A 277 22.84 14.68 -7.79
C VAL A 277 23.08 16.16 -8.18
N PRO A 278 22.50 16.64 -9.30
CA PRO A 278 22.58 18.05 -9.65
C PRO A 278 21.95 18.96 -8.58
N GLU A 279 22.64 20.03 -8.22
CA GLU A 279 22.17 20.99 -7.20
C GLU A 279 21.10 21.94 -7.75
N LYS A 280 21.31 22.45 -8.97
CA LYS A 280 20.42 23.40 -9.64
C LYS A 280 19.38 22.69 -10.47
N ASP A 281 18.18 23.25 -10.56
CA ASP A 281 17.05 22.64 -11.26
C ASP A 281 17.29 22.49 -12.76
N GLU A 282 17.94 23.47 -13.38
CA GLU A 282 18.29 23.48 -14.80
C GLU A 282 19.31 22.40 -15.20
N ASP A 283 20.07 21.86 -14.24
CA ASP A 283 21.08 20.83 -14.47
C ASP A 283 20.50 19.41 -14.41
N TRP A 284 19.22 19.25 -14.02
CA TRP A 284 18.55 17.96 -14.04
C TRP A 284 18.17 17.53 -15.47
N PRO A 285 18.20 16.22 -15.79
CA PRO A 285 17.66 15.72 -17.04
C PRO A 285 16.17 16.04 -17.17
N THR A 286 15.69 16.29 -18.40
CA THR A 286 14.27 16.54 -18.63
C THR A 286 13.44 15.28 -18.36
N LEU A 287 12.16 15.47 -18.03
CA LEU A 287 11.23 14.36 -17.82
C LEU A 287 11.16 13.45 -19.05
N GLU A 288 11.17 14.02 -20.26
CA GLU A 288 11.14 13.26 -21.52
C GLU A 288 12.37 12.37 -21.69
N ALA A 289 13.57 12.86 -21.33
CA ALA A 289 14.79 12.07 -21.38
C ALA A 289 14.76 10.91 -20.37
N ILE A 290 14.26 11.16 -19.16
CA ILE A 290 14.09 10.14 -18.12
C ILE A 290 13.06 9.08 -18.56
N MET A 291 11.95 9.50 -19.15
CA MET A 291 10.92 8.57 -19.66
C MET A 291 11.45 7.71 -20.82
N ALA A 292 12.22 8.30 -21.75
CA ALA A 292 12.83 7.54 -22.84
C ALA A 292 13.81 6.47 -22.31
N PHE A 293 14.63 6.81 -21.32
CA PHE A 293 15.50 5.86 -20.63
C PHE A 293 14.68 4.75 -19.95
N ARG A 294 13.66 5.11 -19.16
CA ARG A 294 12.75 4.16 -18.50
C ARG A 294 12.17 3.16 -19.49
N ASP A 295 11.66 3.64 -20.62
CA ASP A 295 11.04 2.79 -21.63
C ASP A 295 12.06 1.84 -22.28
N GLY A 296 13.29 2.31 -22.49
CA GLY A 296 14.43 1.48 -22.91
C GLY A 296 14.73 0.36 -21.92
N VAL A 297 14.79 0.65 -20.62
CA VAL A 297 15.02 -0.35 -19.56
C VAL A 297 13.86 -1.35 -19.49
N ARG A 298 12.61 -0.88 -19.54
CA ARG A 298 11.44 -1.77 -19.59
C ARG A 298 11.46 -2.67 -20.82
N GLN A 299 11.95 -2.18 -21.97
CA GLN A 299 12.13 -3.00 -23.17
C GLN A 299 13.25 -4.03 -23.00
N ARG A 300 14.36 -3.67 -22.33
CA ARG A 300 15.42 -4.61 -21.95
C ARG A 300 14.89 -5.74 -21.07
N LEU A 301 14.04 -5.44 -20.10
CA LEU A 301 13.38 -6.45 -19.27
C LEU A 301 12.47 -7.37 -20.10
N ARG A 302 11.62 -6.81 -20.98
CA ARG A 302 10.78 -7.62 -21.90
C ARG A 302 11.62 -8.57 -22.77
N ASN A 303 12.77 -8.09 -23.25
CA ASN A 303 13.69 -8.91 -24.02
C ASN A 303 14.28 -10.06 -23.18
N LEU A 304 14.54 -9.85 -21.88
CA LEU A 304 14.96 -10.92 -20.97
C LEU A 304 13.88 -12.00 -20.85
N TYR A 305 12.62 -11.64 -20.56
CA TYR A 305 11.52 -12.62 -20.50
C TYR A 305 11.40 -13.43 -21.80
N ARG A 306 11.43 -12.76 -22.96
CA ARG A 306 11.42 -13.46 -24.27
C ARG A 306 12.62 -14.39 -24.44
N ASP A 307 13.82 -13.97 -24.04
CA ASP A 307 15.01 -14.80 -24.15
C ASP A 307 14.92 -16.05 -23.23
N LEU A 308 14.29 -15.94 -22.05
CA LEU A 308 14.01 -17.06 -21.15
C LEU A 308 12.96 -18.02 -21.74
N GLU A 309 11.86 -17.50 -22.26
CA GLU A 309 10.78 -18.29 -22.87
C GLU A 309 11.23 -19.05 -24.11
N THR A 310 12.07 -18.42 -24.94
CA THR A 310 12.62 -19.03 -26.15
C THR A 310 13.79 -19.98 -25.89
N GLY A 311 14.26 -20.08 -24.64
CA GLY A 311 15.43 -20.87 -24.27
C GLY A 311 16.76 -20.29 -24.77
N LYS A 312 16.77 -19.07 -25.32
CA LYS A 312 18.01 -18.35 -25.69
C LYS A 312 18.86 -18.02 -24.46
N ARG A 313 18.22 -17.88 -23.30
CA ARG A 313 18.86 -17.72 -21.99
C ARG A 313 18.23 -18.69 -21.00
N GLU A 314 19.05 -19.27 -20.14
CA GLU A 314 18.58 -20.10 -19.05
C GLU A 314 18.22 -19.25 -17.82
N LEU A 315 17.15 -19.64 -17.11
CA LEU A 315 16.77 -19.02 -15.84
C LEU A 315 17.65 -19.58 -14.71
N THR A 316 18.51 -18.75 -14.15
CA THR A 316 19.34 -19.09 -12.98
C THR A 316 18.81 -18.43 -11.71
N ARG A 317 19.26 -18.88 -10.54
CA ARG A 317 18.97 -18.23 -9.24
C ARG A 317 19.30 -16.74 -9.24
N ASN A 318 20.44 -16.35 -9.81
CA ASN A 318 20.85 -14.95 -9.88
C ASN A 318 19.89 -14.10 -10.72
N ILE A 319 19.40 -14.63 -11.86
CA ILE A 319 18.39 -13.94 -12.68
C ILE A 319 17.05 -13.88 -11.93
N ALA A 320 16.63 -14.98 -11.32
CA ALA A 320 15.39 -15.06 -10.55
C ALA A 320 15.38 -14.06 -9.37
N ARG A 321 16.45 -14.03 -8.57
CA ARG A 321 16.64 -13.04 -7.49
C ARG A 321 16.60 -11.62 -8.03
N THR A 322 17.28 -11.35 -9.15
CA THR A 322 17.26 -10.02 -9.78
C THR A 322 15.84 -9.58 -10.13
N LEU A 323 15.04 -10.46 -10.75
CA LEU A 323 13.65 -10.17 -11.09
C LEU A 323 12.79 -9.91 -9.85
N VAL A 324 12.97 -10.70 -8.79
CA VAL A 324 12.22 -10.52 -7.53
C VAL A 324 12.59 -9.22 -6.84
N MET A 325 13.89 -8.98 -6.59
CA MET A 325 14.35 -7.81 -5.83
C MET A 325 14.07 -6.52 -6.58
N THR A 326 14.24 -6.48 -7.91
CA THR A 326 13.95 -5.25 -8.68
C THR A 326 12.46 -4.94 -8.74
N HIS A 327 11.60 -5.95 -8.79
CA HIS A 327 10.14 -5.77 -8.71
C HIS A 327 9.72 -5.28 -7.32
N GLU A 328 10.22 -5.91 -6.27
CA GLU A 328 9.92 -5.48 -4.89
C GLU A 328 10.49 -4.09 -4.57
N HIS A 329 11.66 -3.75 -5.09
CA HIS A 329 12.26 -2.41 -4.98
C HIS A 329 11.35 -1.32 -5.57
N GLU A 330 10.84 -1.51 -6.78
CA GLU A 330 9.87 -0.57 -7.38
C GLU A 330 8.59 -0.48 -6.53
N GLY A 331 8.12 -1.61 -5.96
CA GLY A 331 7.03 -1.62 -4.97
C GLY A 331 7.32 -0.79 -3.72
N TRP A 332 8.51 -0.90 -3.12
CA TRP A 332 8.92 -0.08 -1.97
C TRP A 332 8.93 1.41 -2.27
N HIS A 333 9.36 1.77 -3.47
CA HIS A 333 9.43 3.16 -3.88
C HIS A 333 8.06 3.76 -4.23
N ILE A 334 7.08 2.96 -4.65
CA ILE A 334 5.69 3.42 -4.74
C ILE A 334 5.24 3.92 -3.36
N GLU A 335 5.42 3.10 -2.32
CA GLU A 335 5.03 3.45 -0.95
C GLU A 335 5.82 4.66 -0.43
N THR A 336 7.14 4.69 -0.69
CA THR A 336 8.00 5.82 -0.30
C THR A 336 7.56 7.14 -0.92
N LEU A 337 7.34 7.12 -2.24
CA LEU A 337 6.91 8.31 -2.95
C LEU A 337 5.51 8.75 -2.49
N LEU A 338 4.62 7.80 -2.19
CA LEU A 338 3.28 8.14 -1.69
C LEU A 338 3.33 8.85 -0.33
N TYR A 339 4.07 8.36 0.67
CA TYR A 339 4.11 9.10 1.95
C TYR A 339 4.78 10.49 1.81
N MET A 340 5.69 10.67 0.84
CA MET A 340 6.22 11.99 0.47
C MET A 340 5.12 12.88 -0.12
N LEU A 341 4.41 12.38 -1.13
CA LEU A 341 3.35 13.11 -1.82
C LEU A 341 2.17 13.46 -0.90
N LEU A 342 1.92 12.65 0.13
CA LEU A 342 0.92 12.91 1.16
C LEU A 342 1.12 14.28 1.85
N GLN A 343 2.37 14.72 2.00
CA GLN A 343 2.69 16.01 2.63
C GLN A 343 2.20 17.21 1.81
N ARG A 344 1.92 17.00 0.52
CA ARG A 344 1.42 18.02 -0.42
C ARG A 344 0.02 17.69 -0.95
N ALA A 345 -0.66 16.67 -0.41
CA ALA A 345 -2.04 16.39 -0.77
C ALA A 345 -2.95 17.55 -0.34
N GLY A 346 -3.80 18.02 -1.26
CA GLY A 346 -4.64 19.21 -1.09
C GLY A 346 -3.97 20.55 -1.37
N THR A 347 -2.63 20.59 -1.54
CA THR A 347 -1.88 21.83 -1.82
C THR A 347 -0.92 21.72 -3.02
N GLY A 348 -0.79 20.54 -3.62
CA GLY A 348 0.04 20.31 -4.80
C GLY A 348 -0.18 18.93 -5.42
N THR A 349 -0.04 17.86 -4.63
CA THR A 349 -0.26 16.49 -5.09
C THR A 349 -1.70 16.34 -5.56
N ARG A 350 -1.89 15.78 -6.75
CA ARG A 350 -3.22 15.46 -7.29
C ARG A 350 -3.72 14.13 -6.73
N PRO A 351 -5.04 13.99 -6.52
CA PRO A 351 -5.63 12.72 -6.11
C PRO A 351 -5.37 11.62 -7.15
N PRO A 352 -5.41 10.33 -6.75
CA PRO A 352 -5.14 9.21 -7.64
C PRO A 352 -6.13 9.20 -8.81
N PHE A 353 -5.59 9.33 -10.03
CA PHE A 353 -6.41 9.47 -11.23
C PHE A 353 -7.16 8.18 -11.55
N GLY A 354 -8.47 8.28 -11.80
CA GLY A 354 -9.31 7.13 -12.13
C GLY A 354 -9.77 6.31 -10.92
N PHE A 355 -9.61 6.83 -9.71
CA PHE A 355 -10.19 6.29 -8.49
C PHE A 355 -11.25 7.24 -7.94
N THR A 356 -12.42 6.71 -7.59
CA THR A 356 -13.50 7.48 -6.97
C THR A 356 -13.07 8.05 -5.62
N HIS A 357 -13.41 9.32 -5.39
CA HIS A 357 -13.19 9.97 -4.11
C HIS A 357 -14.00 9.25 -3.02
N PRO A 358 -13.39 8.88 -1.87
CA PRO A 358 -14.09 8.16 -0.82
C PRO A 358 -15.24 9.00 -0.25
N PRO A 359 -16.44 8.41 -0.08
CA PRO A 359 -17.56 9.09 0.56
C PRO A 359 -17.40 9.07 2.09
N TRP A 360 -16.54 9.97 2.59
CA TRP A 360 -16.06 9.97 3.98
C TRP A 360 -17.15 9.89 5.04
N HIS A 361 -18.25 10.63 4.89
CA HIS A 361 -19.35 10.62 5.84
C HIS A 361 -20.03 9.23 5.95
N ILE A 362 -20.23 8.57 4.81
CA ILE A 362 -20.83 7.23 4.75
C ILE A 362 -19.86 6.20 5.35
N LEU A 363 -18.58 6.26 4.96
CA LEU A 363 -17.55 5.38 5.48
C LEU A 363 -17.38 5.53 6.99
N SER A 364 -17.32 6.76 7.51
CA SER A 364 -17.25 7.04 8.95
C SER A 364 -18.47 6.48 9.68
N SER A 365 -19.67 6.69 9.13
CA SER A 365 -20.91 6.11 9.68
C SER A 365 -20.84 4.58 9.71
N GLN A 366 -20.40 3.94 8.63
CA GLN A 366 -20.23 2.49 8.56
C GLN A 366 -19.21 1.98 9.59
N TRP A 367 -18.06 2.63 9.70
CA TRP A 367 -17.01 2.26 10.63
C TRP A 367 -17.44 2.38 12.09
N SER A 368 -18.24 3.39 12.43
CA SER A 368 -18.79 3.58 13.78
C SER A 368 -19.69 2.42 14.24
N GLN A 369 -20.21 1.61 13.29
CA GLN A 369 -21.01 0.43 13.59
C GLN A 369 -20.19 -0.83 13.82
N THR A 370 -18.86 -0.78 13.64
CA THR A 370 -17.97 -1.94 13.85
C THR A 370 -17.96 -2.30 15.33
N THR A 371 -18.33 -3.55 15.64
CA THR A 371 -18.34 -4.03 17.02
C THR A 371 -16.94 -3.93 17.65
N PRO A 372 -16.79 -3.32 18.83
CA PRO A 372 -15.50 -3.34 19.53
C PRO A 372 -15.18 -4.76 20.04
N PRO A 373 -13.91 -5.10 20.25
CA PRO A 373 -13.52 -6.37 20.85
C PRO A 373 -14.14 -6.53 22.24
N SER A 374 -14.53 -7.75 22.61
CA SER A 374 -15.13 -8.04 23.93
C SER A 374 -14.15 -7.86 25.10
N THR A 375 -12.85 -7.86 24.80
CA THR A 375 -11.74 -7.60 25.71
C THR A 375 -10.80 -6.60 25.08
N SER A 376 -10.08 -5.79 25.86
CA SER A 376 -9.11 -4.85 25.29
C SER A 376 -7.81 -5.51 24.81
N THR A 377 -7.47 -6.67 25.40
CA THR A 377 -6.22 -7.39 25.12
C THR A 377 -6.44 -8.89 24.99
N VAL A 378 -5.57 -9.56 24.24
CA VAL A 378 -5.45 -11.01 24.17
C VAL A 378 -4.12 -11.47 24.79
N THR A 379 -4.14 -12.63 25.46
CA THR A 379 -2.90 -13.27 25.96
C THR A 379 -2.36 -14.20 24.90
N ILE A 380 -1.08 -14.07 24.57
CA ILE A 380 -0.40 -14.80 23.51
C ILE A 380 0.87 -15.42 24.08
N GLY A 381 1.22 -16.60 23.58
CA GLY A 381 2.40 -17.34 24.03
C GLY A 381 2.23 -18.01 25.41
N PRO A 382 3.29 -18.63 25.95
CA PRO A 382 4.61 -18.74 25.33
C PRO A 382 4.57 -19.60 24.06
N SER A 383 5.44 -19.32 23.10
CA SER A 383 5.50 -20.06 21.83
C SER A 383 6.90 -20.05 21.26
N THR A 384 7.22 -21.05 20.44
CA THR A 384 8.41 -21.07 19.61
C THR A 384 8.01 -20.74 18.19
N ILE A 385 8.62 -19.71 17.59
CA ILE A 385 8.37 -19.34 16.20
C ILE A 385 9.66 -19.39 15.39
N THR A 386 9.52 -19.51 14.08
CA THR A 386 10.62 -19.34 13.12
C THR A 386 10.50 -17.97 12.48
N LEU A 387 11.59 -17.21 12.45
CA LEU A 387 11.74 -15.97 11.69
C LEU A 387 12.65 -16.23 10.49
N GLY A 388 12.42 -15.51 9.39
CA GLY A 388 13.22 -15.66 8.17
C GLY A 388 12.98 -16.96 7.40
N HIS A 389 13.79 -17.16 6.37
CA HIS A 389 13.86 -18.35 5.52
C HIS A 389 15.29 -18.61 5.05
N ASP A 390 15.55 -19.72 4.38
CA ASP A 390 16.88 -20.05 3.87
C ASP A 390 17.01 -19.68 2.39
N ASP A 391 17.45 -18.45 2.13
CA ASP A 391 17.67 -17.92 0.78
C ASP A 391 18.95 -17.05 0.70
N SER A 392 20.10 -17.64 1.01
CA SER A 392 21.36 -16.90 0.88
C SER A 392 21.74 -16.66 -0.58
N GLU A 393 21.93 -15.39 -0.95
CA GLU A 393 22.46 -14.99 -2.27
C GLU A 393 23.83 -15.60 -2.57
N ALA A 394 24.65 -15.87 -1.54
CA ALA A 394 25.96 -16.50 -1.71
C ALA A 394 25.89 -17.88 -2.41
N LEU A 395 24.73 -18.53 -2.39
CA LEU A 395 24.50 -19.80 -3.07
C LEU A 395 24.21 -19.64 -4.56
N ASP A 396 23.77 -18.47 -5.02
CA ASP A 396 23.23 -18.26 -6.37
C ASP A 396 24.24 -18.52 -7.50
N LYS A 397 25.55 -18.40 -7.19
CA LYS A 397 26.65 -18.62 -8.13
C LYS A 397 27.28 -20.02 -7.99
N LEU A 398 26.87 -20.81 -7.00
CA LEU A 398 27.43 -22.15 -6.79
C LEU A 398 26.88 -23.12 -7.84
N PRO A 399 27.73 -23.91 -8.51
CA PRO A 399 27.28 -24.88 -9.52
C PRO A 399 26.21 -25.87 -9.00
N SER A 400 26.23 -26.18 -7.70
CA SER A 400 25.25 -27.08 -7.08
C SER A 400 23.87 -26.46 -6.86
N HIS A 401 23.75 -25.13 -6.89
CA HIS A 401 22.50 -24.41 -6.58
C HIS A 401 22.03 -23.51 -7.71
N ILE A 402 22.86 -23.16 -8.70
CA ILE A 402 22.53 -22.16 -9.75
C ILE A 402 21.18 -22.37 -10.47
N HIS A 403 20.64 -23.60 -10.50
CA HIS A 403 19.33 -23.95 -11.08
C HIS A 403 18.27 -24.36 -10.05
N ASP A 404 18.54 -24.20 -8.76
CA ASP A 404 17.58 -24.42 -7.68
C ASP A 404 16.62 -23.23 -7.56
N ILE A 405 15.68 -23.19 -8.52
CA ILE A 405 14.68 -22.12 -8.68
C ILE A 405 13.25 -22.63 -8.51
N HIS A 406 13.05 -23.95 -8.56
CA HIS A 406 11.73 -24.55 -8.59
C HIS A 406 11.12 -24.54 -7.19
N ASN A 407 9.98 -23.85 -7.02
CA ASN A 407 9.34 -23.60 -5.72
C ASN A 407 10.26 -22.90 -4.69
N HIS A 408 11.31 -22.24 -5.17
CA HIS A 408 12.20 -21.45 -4.34
C HIS A 408 11.59 -20.06 -4.09
N ILE A 409 11.67 -19.59 -2.85
CA ILE A 409 11.22 -18.25 -2.47
C ILE A 409 12.45 -17.38 -2.26
N PHE A 410 12.61 -16.39 -3.14
CA PHE A 410 13.67 -15.40 -3.03
C PHE A 410 13.27 -14.28 -2.07
N GLY A 411 14.21 -13.79 -1.26
CA GLY A 411 14.00 -12.69 -0.32
C GLY A 411 15.18 -11.74 -0.21
N TRP A 412 15.04 -10.72 0.62
CA TRP A 412 16.11 -9.80 0.95
C TRP A 412 17.12 -10.46 1.91
N ASP A 413 18.36 -9.99 1.92
CA ASP A 413 19.43 -10.55 2.76
C ASP A 413 19.11 -10.53 4.26
N ASN A 414 18.43 -9.49 4.74
CA ASN A 414 18.00 -9.36 6.15
C ASN A 414 16.95 -10.37 6.61
N GLU A 415 16.41 -11.18 5.69
CA GLU A 415 15.41 -12.21 5.94
C GLU A 415 16.01 -13.61 6.05
N SER A 416 17.30 -13.76 5.77
CA SER A 416 18.01 -15.04 5.72
C SER A 416 19.23 -15.05 6.65
N PRO A 417 19.55 -16.19 7.30
CA PRO A 417 18.85 -17.48 7.28
C PRO A 417 17.63 -17.54 8.21
N ALA A 418 16.91 -18.66 8.17
CA ALA A 418 15.86 -18.97 9.13
C ALA A 418 16.42 -19.12 10.54
N ARG A 419 15.71 -18.59 11.54
CA ARG A 419 16.10 -18.63 12.96
C ARG A 419 14.92 -18.95 13.87
N THR A 420 15.13 -19.86 14.81
CA THR A 420 14.12 -20.23 15.82
C THR A 420 14.23 -19.32 17.04
N VAL A 421 13.11 -18.72 17.45
CA VAL A 421 13.05 -17.78 18.57
C VAL A 421 11.97 -18.21 19.56
N GLN A 422 12.30 -18.10 20.86
CA GLN A 422 11.35 -18.32 21.95
C GLN A 422 10.65 -17.01 22.30
N VAL A 423 9.33 -17.00 22.24
CA VAL A 423 8.47 -15.89 22.64
C VAL A 423 7.84 -16.23 23.98
N LYS A 424 8.06 -15.37 24.98
CA LYS A 424 7.43 -15.53 26.31
C LYS A 424 5.93 -15.26 26.21
N GLN A 425 5.19 -15.58 27.27
CA GLN A 425 3.80 -15.14 27.37
C GLN A 425 3.75 -13.61 27.52
N PHE A 426 2.83 -12.97 26.81
CA PHE A 426 2.57 -11.54 26.91
C PHE A 426 1.09 -11.27 26.62
N ARG A 427 0.63 -10.05 26.92
CA ARG A 427 -0.68 -9.55 26.52
C ARG A 427 -0.52 -8.50 25.43
N ALA A 428 -1.31 -8.59 24.36
CA ALA A 428 -1.34 -7.62 23.28
C ALA A 428 -2.70 -6.93 23.19
N GLU A 429 -2.72 -5.62 22.95
CA GLU A 429 -3.94 -4.95 22.51
C GLU A 429 -4.37 -5.47 21.14
N TRP A 430 -5.68 -5.65 20.97
CA TRP A 430 -6.23 -6.16 19.73
C TRP A 430 -5.96 -5.24 18.53
N ARG A 431 -6.02 -3.93 18.74
CA ARG A 431 -5.95 -2.92 17.68
C ARG A 431 -4.75 -2.00 17.92
N PRO A 432 -4.10 -1.48 16.86
CA PRO A 432 -3.11 -0.43 17.00
C PRO A 432 -3.74 0.86 17.54
N VAL A 433 -2.90 1.74 18.11
CA VAL A 433 -3.31 3.02 18.70
C VAL A 433 -4.03 3.88 17.66
N THR A 434 -5.22 4.37 17.98
CA THR A 434 -6.03 5.15 17.04
C THR A 434 -5.69 6.65 17.08
N ASN A 435 -6.07 7.39 16.03
CA ASN A 435 -5.98 8.85 16.02
C ASN A 435 -6.75 9.48 17.19
N GLY A 436 -7.94 8.97 17.52
CA GLY A 436 -8.74 9.46 18.63
C GLY A 436 -8.11 9.21 20.00
N GLU A 437 -7.50 8.05 20.21
CA GLU A 437 -6.75 7.77 21.44
C GLU A 437 -5.51 8.66 21.57
N PHE A 438 -4.81 8.87 20.46
CA PHE A 438 -3.59 9.68 20.43
C PHE A 438 -3.87 11.18 20.57
N GLU A 439 -4.96 11.68 19.99
CA GLU A 439 -5.47 13.04 20.16
C GLU A 439 -5.67 13.36 21.65
N MET A 440 -6.45 12.52 22.34
CA MET A 440 -6.72 12.70 23.78
C MET A 440 -5.43 12.67 24.59
N PHE A 441 -4.51 11.76 24.25
CA PHE A 441 -3.21 11.65 24.91
C PHE A 441 -2.33 12.89 24.73
N MET A 442 -2.26 13.42 23.51
CA MET A 442 -1.42 14.55 23.13
C MET A 442 -1.99 15.88 23.65
N LEU A 443 -3.31 16.09 23.61
CA LEU A 443 -3.93 17.37 23.97
C LEU A 443 -4.24 17.50 25.46
N GLU A 444 -4.67 16.40 26.09
CA GLU A 444 -5.21 16.40 27.45
C GLU A 444 -4.46 15.48 28.41
N GLY A 445 -3.78 14.46 27.87
CA GLY A 445 -3.09 13.44 28.64
C GLY A 445 -1.62 13.75 28.95
N LYS A 446 -0.86 12.68 29.23
CA LYS A 446 0.58 12.74 29.56
C LYS A 446 1.47 13.11 28.36
N GLY A 447 0.90 13.18 27.15
CA GLY A 447 1.57 13.65 25.94
C GLY A 447 1.59 15.18 25.80
N LYS A 448 0.78 15.89 26.59
CA LYS A 448 0.66 17.36 26.52
C LYS A 448 2.00 18.05 26.79
N ASN A 449 2.39 18.93 25.87
CA ASN A 449 3.67 19.64 25.87
C ASN A 449 4.92 18.74 25.79
N VAL A 450 4.75 17.45 25.48
CA VAL A 450 5.85 16.48 25.31
C VAL A 450 5.89 15.99 23.86
N ILE A 451 4.73 15.62 23.33
CA ILE A 451 4.58 15.10 21.98
C ILE A 451 4.14 16.21 21.04
N SER A 452 4.81 16.29 19.89
CA SER A 452 4.44 17.20 18.82
C SER A 452 3.34 16.59 17.95
N MET A 453 2.60 17.43 17.23
CA MET A 453 1.58 16.95 16.29
C MET A 453 2.20 15.99 15.25
N PRO A 454 1.59 14.81 15.01
CA PRO A 454 2.03 13.87 13.97
C PRO A 454 2.12 14.52 12.58
N LYS A 455 3.11 14.13 11.77
CA LYS A 455 3.24 14.62 10.38
C LYS A 455 2.16 14.09 9.45
N SER A 456 1.45 13.04 9.85
CA SER A 456 0.24 12.56 9.18
C SER A 456 -0.96 13.47 9.38
N TRP A 457 -0.89 14.44 10.30
CA TRP A 457 -1.94 15.42 10.55
C TRP A 457 -1.60 16.78 9.94
N VAL A 458 -2.60 17.65 9.90
CA VAL A 458 -2.48 19.06 9.56
C VAL A 458 -3.49 19.83 10.40
N GLN A 459 -3.15 21.07 10.74
CA GLN A 459 -4.07 22.00 11.39
C GLN A 459 -4.53 23.01 10.33
N ASP A 460 -5.83 23.24 10.23
CA ASP A 460 -6.36 24.26 9.33
C ASP A 460 -6.33 25.67 9.95
N GLU A 461 -6.83 26.65 9.20
CA GLU A 461 -6.83 28.07 9.61
C GLU A 461 -7.69 28.34 10.86
N ASP A 462 -8.70 27.49 11.11
CA ASP A 462 -9.60 27.58 12.27
C ASP A 462 -9.00 26.88 13.51
N GLY A 463 -7.86 26.21 13.36
CA GLY A 463 -7.17 25.50 14.43
C GLY A 463 -7.61 24.04 14.58
N GLU A 464 -8.43 23.52 13.67
CA GLU A 464 -8.95 22.15 13.73
C GLU A 464 -7.95 21.15 13.16
N TYR A 465 -7.78 20.02 13.85
CA TYR A 465 -6.91 18.94 13.41
C TYR A 465 -7.59 18.09 12.34
N LYS A 466 -6.84 17.79 11.28
CA LYS A 466 -7.24 16.96 10.14
C LYS A 466 -6.18 15.91 9.86
N VAL A 467 -6.59 14.75 9.36
CA VAL A 467 -5.67 13.68 8.94
C VAL A 467 -5.47 13.77 7.43
N ARG A 468 -4.22 13.71 6.99
CA ARG A 468 -3.87 13.76 5.56
C ARG A 468 -4.32 12.47 4.87
N THR A 469 -4.90 12.61 3.67
CA THR A 469 -5.16 11.51 2.74
C THR A 469 -4.72 11.90 1.33
N MET A 470 -4.61 10.95 0.41
CA MET A 470 -4.35 11.25 -1.01
C MET A 470 -5.45 12.07 -1.69
N PHE A 471 -6.63 12.16 -1.07
CA PHE A 471 -7.75 12.99 -1.54
C PHE A 471 -7.82 14.34 -0.83
N GLY A 472 -6.80 14.69 -0.05
CA GLY A 472 -6.75 15.88 0.79
C GLY A 472 -7.04 15.56 2.26
N PRO A 473 -6.85 16.54 3.17
CA PRO A 473 -7.08 16.35 4.59
C PRO A 473 -8.56 16.08 4.91
N VAL A 474 -8.82 15.08 5.76
CA VAL A 474 -10.15 14.78 6.30
C VAL A 474 -10.23 15.20 7.76
N PRO A 475 -11.41 15.64 8.24
CA PRO A 475 -11.63 15.88 9.66
C PRO A 475 -11.25 14.68 10.53
N LEU A 476 -10.74 14.93 11.74
CA LEU A 476 -10.29 13.87 12.64
C LEU A 476 -11.43 12.93 13.05
N ASP A 477 -12.68 13.39 13.10
CA ASP A 477 -13.86 12.55 13.39
C ASP A 477 -14.06 11.42 12.35
N VAL A 478 -13.76 11.68 11.07
CA VAL A 478 -13.75 10.67 9.99
C VAL A 478 -12.65 9.65 10.21
N ALA A 479 -11.47 10.10 10.62
CA ALA A 479 -10.27 9.29 10.75
C ALA A 479 -10.02 8.79 12.19
N ARG A 480 -10.98 8.99 13.10
CA ARG A 480 -10.79 8.81 14.55
C ARG A 480 -10.36 7.40 14.91
N GLU A 481 -10.97 6.42 14.26
CA GLU A 481 -10.74 4.99 14.49
C GLU A 481 -9.62 4.41 13.62
N TRP A 482 -9.02 5.21 12.74
CA TRP A 482 -7.81 4.79 12.02
C TRP A 482 -6.62 4.82 12.95
N SER A 483 -5.63 3.98 12.68
CA SER A 483 -4.38 4.01 13.43
C SER A 483 -3.65 5.34 13.22
N VAL A 484 -3.10 5.88 14.30
CA VAL A 484 -2.22 7.05 14.21
C VAL A 484 -0.90 6.66 13.53
N LEU A 485 -0.42 7.53 12.64
CA LEU A 485 0.84 7.35 11.93
C LEU A 485 1.84 8.38 12.44
N THR A 486 2.86 7.93 13.18
CA THR A 486 3.89 8.80 13.77
C THR A 486 5.16 8.01 14.11
N SER A 487 6.16 8.70 14.65
CA SER A 487 7.47 8.13 14.99
C SER A 487 7.39 7.01 16.04
N TYR A 488 8.41 6.14 16.06
CA TYR A 488 8.59 5.13 17.12
C TYR A 488 8.71 5.77 18.50
N ASP A 489 9.39 6.92 18.60
CA ASP A 489 9.62 7.61 19.88
C ASP A 489 8.31 8.07 20.52
N ASP A 490 7.42 8.66 19.73
CA ASP A 490 6.10 9.12 20.19
C ASP A 490 5.27 7.94 20.72
N LEU A 491 5.22 6.84 19.95
CA LEU A 491 4.44 5.65 20.29
C LEU A 491 5.04 4.84 21.44
N THR A 492 6.36 4.87 21.58
CA THR A 492 7.06 4.31 22.75
C THR A 492 6.72 5.10 24.02
N TYR A 493 6.70 6.43 23.94
CA TYR A 493 6.29 7.28 25.05
C TYR A 493 4.81 7.08 25.41
N TYR A 494 3.93 6.99 24.41
CA TYR A 494 2.51 6.63 24.60
C TYR A 494 2.37 5.28 25.32
N ALA A 495 3.04 4.23 24.83
CA ALA A 495 2.96 2.89 25.40
C ALA A 495 3.43 2.86 26.87
N LYS A 496 4.56 3.52 27.18
CA LYS A 496 5.05 3.66 28.57
C LYS A 496 4.04 4.37 29.46
N CYS A 497 3.41 5.44 28.97
CA CYS A 497 2.40 6.18 29.71
C CYS A 497 1.14 5.35 30.03
N LYS A 498 0.80 4.41 29.14
CA LYS A 498 -0.28 3.41 29.28
C LYS A 498 0.12 2.21 30.15
N GLY A 499 1.37 2.13 30.59
CA GLY A 499 1.90 1.04 31.42
C GLY A 499 2.35 -0.19 30.64
N GLY A 500 2.51 -0.08 29.32
CA GLY A 500 3.00 -1.14 28.44
C GLY A 500 4.27 -0.73 27.70
N ARG A 501 4.54 -1.45 26.60
CA ARG A 501 5.66 -1.23 25.68
C ARG A 501 5.24 -1.54 24.25
N LEU A 502 6.11 -1.24 23.28
CA LEU A 502 5.95 -1.75 21.93
C LEU A 502 6.41 -3.22 21.87
N PRO A 503 5.81 -4.06 21.00
CA PRO A 503 6.21 -5.45 20.86
C PRO A 503 7.63 -5.56 20.31
N THR A 504 8.29 -6.68 20.59
CA THR A 504 9.50 -7.08 19.84
C THR A 504 9.09 -7.67 18.47
N GLU A 505 10.02 -7.76 17.52
CA GLU A 505 9.78 -8.41 16.21
C GLU A 505 9.17 -9.82 16.36
N PRO A 506 9.69 -10.72 17.22
CA PRO A 506 9.08 -12.03 17.43
C PRO A 506 7.66 -11.98 18.00
N GLU A 507 7.38 -11.08 18.94
CA GLU A 507 6.04 -10.95 19.55
C GLU A 507 5.00 -10.44 18.54
N LEU A 508 5.36 -9.42 17.75
CA LEU A 508 4.47 -8.91 16.71
C LEU A 508 4.27 -9.94 15.60
N ARG A 509 5.33 -10.65 15.18
CA ARG A 509 5.20 -11.73 14.19
C ARG A 509 4.26 -12.83 14.68
N LEU A 510 4.35 -13.21 15.96
CA LEU A 510 3.43 -14.19 16.54
C LEU A 510 1.98 -13.68 16.58
N PHE A 511 1.75 -12.40 16.91
CA PHE A 511 0.42 -11.80 16.82
C PHE A 511 -0.14 -11.88 15.38
N LEU A 512 0.65 -11.45 14.40
CA LEU A 512 0.26 -11.45 13.00
C LEU A 512 0.00 -12.88 12.47
N ASP A 513 0.81 -13.86 12.86
CA ASP A 513 0.60 -15.27 12.49
C ASP A 513 -0.74 -15.84 12.99
N MET A 514 -1.20 -15.38 14.16
CA MET A 514 -2.44 -15.87 14.76
C MET A 514 -3.68 -15.14 14.24
N TYR A 515 -3.57 -13.81 14.04
CA TYR A 515 -4.73 -12.94 13.92
C TYR A 515 -4.82 -12.15 12.62
N ASP A 516 -3.74 -12.00 11.84
CA ASP A 516 -3.84 -11.29 10.57
C ASP A 516 -4.64 -12.12 9.54
N ILE A 517 -5.49 -11.43 8.78
CA ILE A 517 -6.34 -12.05 7.74
C ILE A 517 -5.66 -12.06 6.37
N GLY A 518 -4.57 -11.30 6.19
CA GLY A 518 -3.87 -11.19 4.91
C GLY A 518 -4.69 -10.58 3.78
N TYR A 519 -4.07 -10.43 2.62
CA TYR A 519 -4.70 -9.82 1.44
C TYR A 519 -5.95 -10.61 1.01
N GLU A 520 -5.84 -11.94 0.92
CA GLU A 520 -6.93 -12.85 0.56
C GLU A 520 -8.12 -12.82 1.54
N GLY A 521 -7.85 -12.60 2.83
CA GLY A 521 -8.89 -12.46 3.85
C GLY A 521 -9.55 -11.07 3.88
N GLY A 522 -9.14 -10.14 3.02
CA GLY A 522 -9.71 -8.81 2.92
C GLY A 522 -8.97 -7.72 3.72
N ALA A 523 -7.71 -7.97 4.14
CA ALA A 523 -6.89 -6.92 4.74
C ALA A 523 -6.65 -5.76 3.76
N ASN A 524 -6.57 -4.54 4.30
CA ASN A 524 -6.42 -3.31 3.52
C ASN A 524 -4.96 -3.18 3.03
N ILE A 525 -4.64 -3.84 1.93
CA ILE A 525 -3.31 -3.96 1.31
C ILE A 525 -3.47 -3.83 -0.21
N GLY A 526 -2.42 -3.53 -0.96
CA GLY A 526 -2.44 -3.59 -2.43
C GLY A 526 -3.46 -2.64 -3.08
N PHE A 527 -3.65 -1.45 -2.49
CA PHE A 527 -4.55 -0.41 -2.95
C PHE A 527 -6.04 -0.79 -2.96
N ARG A 528 -6.48 -1.71 -2.08
CA ARG A 528 -7.91 -1.91 -1.80
C ARG A 528 -8.57 -0.57 -1.45
N HIS A 529 -7.95 0.15 -0.52
CA HIS A 529 -8.25 1.55 -0.26
C HIS A 529 -6.98 2.40 -0.42
N TRP A 530 -7.20 3.68 -0.67
CA TRP A 530 -6.15 4.71 -0.82
C TRP A 530 -5.95 5.51 0.48
N HIS A 531 -6.32 4.90 1.60
CA HIS A 531 -6.26 5.45 2.94
C HIS A 531 -6.31 4.30 3.96
N PRO A 532 -5.86 4.53 5.22
CA PRO A 532 -6.08 3.60 6.31
C PRO A 532 -7.58 3.35 6.52
N THR A 533 -7.90 2.20 7.09
CA THR A 533 -9.24 1.87 7.60
C THR A 533 -9.12 1.53 9.09
N PRO A 534 -10.22 1.54 9.86
CA PRO A 534 -10.18 1.04 11.23
C PRO A 534 -9.68 -0.41 11.29
N ALA A 535 -8.90 -0.72 12.33
CA ALA A 535 -8.48 -2.09 12.60
C ALA A 535 -9.67 -2.93 13.08
N THR A 536 -9.72 -4.20 12.66
CA THR A 536 -10.87 -5.10 12.91
C THR A 536 -10.52 -6.32 13.76
N ALA A 537 -9.25 -6.49 14.14
CA ALA A 537 -8.84 -7.58 15.04
C ALA A 537 -9.55 -7.49 16.40
N GLY A 538 -9.79 -8.67 17.01
CA GLY A 538 -10.45 -8.84 18.30
C GLY A 538 -11.98 -8.95 18.27
N CYS A 539 -12.59 -8.83 17.09
CA CYS A 539 -14.01 -9.10 16.89
C CYS A 539 -14.30 -10.62 16.87
N GLU A 540 -15.57 -10.99 16.68
CA GLU A 540 -15.96 -12.37 16.35
C GLU A 540 -15.16 -12.91 15.14
N ASN A 541 -15.04 -14.24 14.98
CA ASN A 541 -14.06 -14.94 14.12
C ASN A 541 -12.69 -15.22 14.77
N SER A 542 -12.68 -15.80 15.97
CA SER A 542 -11.45 -16.17 16.69
C SER A 542 -10.47 -15.00 16.90
N GLY A 543 -10.94 -13.75 16.84
CA GLY A 543 -10.14 -12.54 16.99
C GLY A 543 -9.37 -12.10 15.74
N LYS A 544 -9.50 -12.81 14.60
CA LYS A 544 -8.80 -12.45 13.37
C LYS A 544 -9.30 -11.14 12.78
N GLY A 545 -8.41 -10.31 12.25
CA GLY A 545 -8.78 -9.08 11.56
C GLY A 545 -7.62 -8.34 10.93
N SER A 546 -7.95 -7.28 10.20
CA SER A 546 -7.00 -6.35 9.58
C SER A 546 -6.46 -5.37 10.63
N ASN A 547 -5.20 -4.95 10.50
CA ASN A 547 -4.64 -3.86 11.29
C ASN A 547 -4.98 -2.47 10.75
N GLY A 548 -5.74 -2.39 9.65
CA GLY A 548 -6.16 -1.12 9.03
C GLY A 548 -5.34 -0.71 7.81
N GLY A 549 -4.31 -1.48 7.44
CA GLY A 549 -3.43 -1.17 6.31
C GLY A 549 -2.32 -0.22 6.70
N ILE A 550 -1.58 -0.60 7.74
CA ILE A 550 -0.39 0.12 8.23
C ILE A 550 0.74 -0.86 8.54
N TRP A 551 1.97 -0.36 8.53
CA TRP A 551 3.08 -1.03 9.20
C TRP A 551 2.99 -0.81 10.71
N GLU A 552 3.55 -1.72 11.50
CA GLU A 552 3.57 -1.60 12.96
C GLU A 552 5.00 -1.62 13.49
N TRP A 553 5.33 -0.62 14.30
CA TRP A 553 6.62 -0.51 14.98
C TRP A 553 6.88 -1.68 15.92
N THR A 554 8.12 -2.15 15.91
CA THR A 554 8.66 -3.03 16.95
C THR A 554 9.76 -2.32 17.73
N SER A 555 10.06 -2.79 18.92
CA SER A 555 11.21 -2.38 19.74
C SER A 555 12.52 -3.05 19.33
N THR A 556 12.50 -3.85 18.26
CA THR A 556 13.67 -4.59 17.77
C THR A 556 14.42 -3.74 16.76
N LEU A 557 15.70 -3.46 17.09
CA LEU A 557 16.61 -2.79 16.17
C LEU A 557 16.81 -3.65 14.91
N LEU A 558 16.93 -2.99 13.76
CA LEU A 558 17.43 -3.66 12.58
C LEU A 558 18.93 -3.90 12.75
N ASP A 559 19.31 -5.17 12.82
CA ASP A 559 20.70 -5.59 13.00
C ASP A 559 20.94 -6.93 12.28
N GLY A 560 22.21 -7.29 12.16
CA GLY A 560 22.66 -8.59 11.70
C GLY A 560 22.24 -9.71 12.66
N HIS A 561 22.29 -10.95 12.16
CA HIS A 561 22.08 -12.13 12.99
C HIS A 561 22.94 -13.30 12.51
N ASP A 562 23.05 -14.33 13.34
CA ASP A 562 23.89 -15.50 13.06
C ASP A 562 23.57 -16.09 11.68
N GLY A 563 24.62 -16.27 10.88
CA GLY A 563 24.54 -16.82 9.52
C GLY A 563 24.08 -15.85 8.44
N LEU A 564 23.71 -14.60 8.77
CA LEU A 564 23.34 -13.60 7.76
C LEU A 564 24.53 -13.37 6.81
N ALA A 565 24.24 -13.45 5.51
CA ALA A 565 25.19 -13.16 4.44
C ALA A 565 24.68 -11.94 3.66
N PRO A 566 25.37 -10.79 3.72
CA PRO A 566 24.95 -9.59 2.98
C PRO A 566 24.88 -9.82 1.47
N THR A 567 24.03 -9.06 0.78
CA THR A 567 23.92 -9.11 -0.68
C THR A 567 25.18 -8.55 -1.37
N ASP A 568 25.71 -9.27 -2.36
CA ASP A 568 26.74 -8.78 -3.29
C ASP A 568 26.12 -8.05 -4.48
N LEU A 569 24.89 -8.43 -4.83
CA LEU A 569 24.13 -7.90 -5.96
C LEU A 569 23.68 -6.45 -5.69
N PHE A 570 23.17 -6.17 -4.49
CA PHE A 570 22.77 -4.84 -4.03
C PHE A 570 23.48 -4.43 -2.73
N THR A 571 24.79 -4.27 -2.80
CA THR A 571 25.63 -3.87 -1.67
C THR A 571 25.07 -2.66 -0.92
N GLY A 572 24.94 -2.80 0.40
CA GLY A 572 24.44 -1.76 1.30
C GLY A 572 22.93 -1.70 1.45
N TYR A 573 22.17 -2.66 0.90
CA TYR A 573 20.71 -2.71 1.07
C TYR A 573 20.28 -2.81 2.54
N SER A 574 20.91 -3.70 3.32
CA SER A 574 20.57 -3.89 4.74
C SER A 574 21.69 -3.45 5.68
N THR A 575 22.94 -3.81 5.36
CA THR A 575 24.08 -3.64 6.28
C THR A 575 24.39 -2.18 6.63
N ASP A 576 24.04 -1.25 5.74
CA ASP A 576 24.26 0.17 6.00
C ASP A 576 23.35 0.67 7.14
N PHE A 577 22.23 -0.01 7.37
CA PHE A 577 21.22 0.34 8.37
C PHE A 577 21.34 -0.48 9.66
N PHE A 578 22.40 -1.28 9.82
CA PHE A 578 22.77 -1.92 11.10
C PHE A 578 23.52 -0.92 11.99
N ASP A 579 22.90 0.22 12.21
CA ASP A 579 23.50 1.46 12.73
C ASP A 579 22.96 1.86 14.10
N THR A 580 22.09 1.03 14.69
CA THR A 580 21.33 1.28 15.94
C THR A 580 20.30 2.40 15.89
N LYS A 581 20.06 2.98 14.70
CA LYS A 581 19.05 4.03 14.47
C LYS A 581 17.74 3.47 13.93
N HIS A 582 17.80 2.33 13.26
CA HIS A 582 16.65 1.72 12.59
C HIS A 582 15.93 0.70 13.47
N GLN A 583 14.60 0.77 13.47
CA GLN A 583 13.73 -0.24 14.08
C GLN A 583 13.05 -1.07 13.01
N VAL A 584 12.88 -2.37 13.27
CA VAL A 584 12.09 -3.26 12.43
C VAL A 584 10.62 -2.91 12.55
N VAL A 585 9.93 -2.87 11.42
CA VAL A 585 8.48 -2.74 11.33
C VAL A 585 7.91 -3.93 10.55
N LEU A 586 6.79 -4.47 11.02
CA LEU A 586 6.12 -5.62 10.40
C LEU A 586 4.68 -5.28 9.99
N GLY A 587 4.10 -6.12 9.13
CA GLY A 587 2.76 -5.92 8.58
C GLY A 587 2.84 -5.49 7.12
N ALA A 588 1.94 -4.59 6.72
CA ALA A 588 1.88 -4.02 5.39
C ALA A 588 0.95 -2.81 5.42
N SER A 589 1.30 -1.74 4.70
CA SER A 589 0.37 -0.63 4.52
C SER A 589 -0.63 -0.90 3.40
N TYR A 590 -1.63 -0.03 3.29
CA TYR A 590 -2.61 -0.09 2.22
C TYR A 590 -2.01 0.06 0.81
N ALA A 591 -0.77 0.56 0.67
CA ALA A 591 -0.07 0.64 -0.61
C ALA A 591 0.98 -0.45 -0.82
N THR A 592 1.32 -1.24 0.19
CA THR A 592 2.30 -2.31 0.03
C THR A 592 1.76 -3.35 -0.96
N ILE A 593 2.55 -3.69 -1.98
CA ILE A 593 2.15 -4.64 -3.02
C ILE A 593 1.99 -6.06 -2.45
N PRO A 594 1.09 -6.91 -3.00
CA PRO A 594 0.82 -8.24 -2.43
C PRO A 594 2.05 -9.13 -2.27
N ARG A 595 3.02 -9.09 -3.21
CA ARG A 595 4.26 -9.89 -3.16
C ARG A 595 5.10 -9.62 -1.91
N LEU A 596 5.12 -8.38 -1.44
CA LEU A 596 5.77 -7.99 -0.19
C LEU A 596 4.89 -8.32 1.01
N ALA A 597 3.64 -7.87 0.97
CA ALA A 597 2.73 -7.96 2.10
C ALA A 597 2.38 -9.41 2.50
N GLY A 598 2.27 -10.32 1.51
CA GLY A 598 1.98 -11.73 1.74
C GLY A 598 3.20 -12.57 2.14
N ARG A 599 4.41 -11.99 2.07
CA ARG A 599 5.66 -12.72 2.36
C ARG A 599 6.01 -12.54 3.84
N ARG A 600 5.71 -13.58 4.62
CA ARG A 600 5.84 -13.60 6.09
C ARG A 600 7.21 -13.15 6.61
N THR A 601 8.27 -13.36 5.85
CA THR A 601 9.67 -13.09 6.22
C THR A 601 10.06 -11.63 6.07
N VAL A 602 9.28 -10.81 5.35
CA VAL A 602 9.64 -9.43 5.02
C VAL A 602 9.86 -8.61 6.28
N ARG A 603 11.01 -7.92 6.33
CA ARG A 603 11.39 -6.98 7.37
C ARG A 603 11.54 -5.61 6.72
N ASN A 604 10.64 -4.70 7.05
CA ASN A 604 10.80 -3.29 6.70
C ASN A 604 11.43 -2.56 7.90
N PHE A 605 11.98 -1.38 7.69
CA PHE A 605 12.71 -0.67 8.72
C PHE A 605 12.75 0.83 8.45
N TYR A 606 12.79 1.61 9.54
CA TYR A 606 12.88 3.06 9.50
C TYR A 606 13.62 3.58 10.73
N GLN A 607 14.26 4.75 10.62
CA GLN A 607 14.84 5.43 11.77
C GLN A 607 13.75 5.73 12.82
N HIS A 608 14.05 5.51 14.10
CA HIS A 608 13.07 5.57 15.18
C HIS A 608 12.29 6.91 15.27
N ASN A 609 12.95 8.02 14.96
CA ASN A 609 12.38 9.37 15.01
C ASN A 609 11.87 9.86 13.64
N TYR A 610 11.87 9.04 12.59
CA TYR A 610 11.37 9.42 11.25
C TYR A 610 9.83 9.34 11.20
N PRO A 611 9.09 10.46 11.10
CA PRO A 611 7.66 10.50 11.42
C PRO A 611 6.71 10.37 10.21
N TYR A 612 7.25 10.16 9.01
CA TYR A 612 6.51 10.23 7.75
C TYR A 612 5.96 8.90 7.21
N PRO A 613 6.62 7.73 7.42
CA PRO A 613 6.12 6.46 6.94
C PRO A 613 4.74 6.14 7.51
N TRP A 614 4.01 5.25 6.84
CA TRP A 614 2.70 4.79 7.32
C TRP A 614 2.85 3.68 8.35
N VAL A 615 3.51 4.03 9.45
CA VAL A 615 3.79 3.13 10.56
C VAL A 615 3.06 3.64 11.81
N GLY A 616 2.25 2.76 12.41
CA GLY A 616 1.64 2.93 13.72
C GLY A 616 2.20 1.91 14.72
N ALA A 617 1.51 1.65 15.83
CA ALA A 617 1.92 0.59 16.74
C ALA A 617 0.75 0.08 17.60
N ARG A 618 0.89 -1.14 18.12
CA ARG A 618 0.06 -1.68 19.21
C ARG A 618 0.85 -1.72 20.52
N VAL A 619 0.13 -1.63 21.64
CA VAL A 619 0.74 -1.76 22.97
C VAL A 619 0.68 -3.20 23.44
N VAL A 620 1.79 -3.68 24.02
CA VAL A 620 1.87 -4.98 24.70
C VAL A 620 2.30 -4.82 26.16
N TYR A 621 2.00 -5.85 26.95
CA TYR A 621 2.25 -5.90 28.39
C TYR A 621 2.88 -7.25 28.75
N ASP A 622 3.87 -7.21 29.63
CA ASP A 622 4.45 -8.42 30.21
C ASP A 622 3.43 -9.12 31.13
N VAL A 623 3.49 -10.45 31.21
CA VAL A 623 2.59 -11.30 32.02
C VAL A 623 3.34 -11.93 33.18
#